data_AF-A0A2K2VHC5-F1
#
_entry.id   AF-A0A2K2VHC5-F1
#
_cell.length_a   1.000
_cell.length_b   1.000
_cell.length_c   1.000
_cell.angle_alpha   90.00
_cell.angle_beta   90.00
_cell.angle_gamma   90.00
#
_symmetry.space_group_name_H-M   'P 1'
#
loop_
_entity.id
_entity.type
_entity.pdbx_description
1 polymer ?
#
loop_
_entity_poly.entity_id
_entity_poly.type
_entity_poly.pdbx_seq_one_letter_code
_entity_poly.pdbx_strand_id
1 'polypeptide(L)'
;MIQLKASRCVRSLSRESECNKCELICPTEAIVVAKNPLPAINFSACVGCGACDAVCPNEALFLDDFSSTEFFFNFIEDDGNLISCRKNVPCIASLNIENIISMTLLKKEVVFDMGHCGTCAIAHKCRPEIEKNYEEASYILEAMQSTALIKLEDVKYEKEPSSQEHITNRREFFSKVNLAGVVKTKHAFEKEIQKATDELVEHTLQKSDIALLKQKRITDRRKLFFTALKRVEKPSVYHVIEADELTFTSSKEINSDTCTACQMCYRVCPSGALSSDIKNSKIDFDPFLCIKCHICHDVCEPEAITLSPTYRVKEFFEPEVHSLIKFNVRRCDECNIIFSTNSNERLCYRCKAEEEEARELWGIKGDI
;
A
#
# COMPACT_ATOMS: atom_id res chain seq x y z
N MET A 1 -11.39 8.82 -12.88
CA MET A 1 -9.99 9.32 -12.98
C MET A 1 -9.18 8.79 -11.79
N ILE A 2 -7.87 8.57 -11.92
CA ILE A 2 -7.00 8.27 -10.77
C ILE A 2 -6.84 9.51 -9.88
N GLN A 3 -6.73 9.33 -8.57
CA GLN A 3 -6.52 10.39 -7.59
C GLN A 3 -5.42 9.99 -6.62
N LEU A 4 -4.68 10.96 -6.09
CA LEU A 4 -3.65 10.76 -5.08
C LEU A 4 -4.07 11.39 -3.75
N LYS A 5 -4.15 10.56 -2.70
CA LYS A 5 -4.20 11.00 -1.32
C LYS A 5 -2.78 11.10 -0.76
N ALA A 6 -2.19 12.29 -0.88
CA ALA A 6 -0.80 12.55 -0.54
C ALA A 6 -0.44 12.11 0.89
N SER A 7 -1.35 12.29 1.86
CA SER A 7 -1.13 11.86 3.25
C SER A 7 -0.94 10.35 3.44
N ARG A 8 -1.28 9.52 2.45
CA ARG A 8 -1.11 8.05 2.48
C ARG A 8 0.09 7.58 1.68
N CYS A 9 0.67 8.42 0.83
CA CYS A 9 1.87 8.02 0.08
C CYS A 9 3.04 7.84 1.06
N VAL A 10 3.73 6.70 1.01
CA VAL A 10 4.86 6.43 1.94
C VAL A 10 6.03 7.39 1.71
N ARG A 11 6.16 7.93 0.50
CA ARG A 11 7.12 8.99 0.19
C ARG A 11 6.81 10.33 0.88
N SER A 12 5.61 10.51 1.42
CA SER A 12 5.27 11.63 2.30
C SER A 12 5.77 11.44 3.73
N LEU A 13 6.11 10.21 4.12
CA LEU A 13 6.55 9.87 5.47
C LEU A 13 8.06 9.98 5.63
N SER A 14 8.82 9.83 4.54
CA SER A 14 10.26 10.06 4.49
C SER A 14 10.69 10.48 3.08
N ARG A 15 11.66 11.41 3.01
CA ARG A 15 12.33 11.78 1.76
C ARG A 15 13.23 10.66 1.22
N GLU A 16 13.68 9.78 2.11
CA GLU A 16 14.49 8.60 1.76
C GLU A 16 13.66 7.48 1.14
N SER A 17 12.34 7.63 1.02
CA SER A 17 11.54 6.56 0.45
C SER A 17 11.87 6.33 -1.02
N GLU A 18 12.13 5.07 -1.38
CA GLU A 18 12.44 4.67 -2.75
C GLU A 18 11.21 4.13 -3.52
N CYS A 19 10.04 4.12 -2.89
CA CYS A 19 8.85 3.51 -3.47
C CYS A 19 8.44 4.18 -4.79
N ASN A 20 8.37 3.39 -5.88
CA ASN A 20 7.96 3.79 -7.22
C ASN A 20 6.96 2.81 -7.87
N LYS A 21 6.32 1.93 -7.08
CA LYS A 21 5.44 0.85 -7.59
C LYS A 21 4.37 1.33 -8.58
N CYS A 22 3.78 2.50 -8.32
CA CYS A 22 2.73 3.07 -9.18
C CYS A 22 3.23 3.53 -10.56
N GLU A 23 4.47 3.99 -10.67
CA GLU A 23 5.11 4.33 -11.93
C GLU A 23 5.47 3.05 -12.69
N LEU A 24 6.10 2.08 -12.03
CA LEU A 24 6.54 0.82 -12.65
C LEU A 24 5.39 0.03 -13.30
N ILE A 25 4.21 0.01 -12.67
CA ILE A 25 3.04 -0.71 -13.18
C ILE A 25 2.26 0.07 -14.24
N CYS A 26 2.47 1.39 -14.38
CA CYS A 26 1.64 2.23 -15.22
C CYS A 26 1.84 1.87 -16.71
N PRO A 27 0.81 1.35 -17.41
CA PRO A 27 0.97 0.89 -18.80
C PRO A 27 1.11 2.02 -19.82
N THR A 28 0.81 3.25 -19.43
CA THR A 28 0.82 4.43 -20.30
C THR A 28 1.79 5.51 -19.83
N GLU A 29 2.63 5.19 -18.84
CA GLU A 29 3.60 6.14 -18.28
C GLU A 29 2.96 7.43 -17.74
N ALA A 30 1.67 7.37 -17.42
CA ALA A 30 0.91 8.50 -16.90
C ALA A 30 1.29 8.90 -15.47
N ILE A 31 2.11 8.10 -14.78
CA ILE A 31 2.58 8.37 -13.42
C ILE A 31 4.10 8.40 -13.45
N VAL A 32 4.67 9.49 -12.96
CA VAL A 32 6.13 9.67 -12.88
C VAL A 32 6.54 9.96 -11.43
N VAL A 33 7.51 9.19 -10.93
CA VAL A 33 8.11 9.36 -9.60
C VAL A 33 9.56 9.80 -9.80
N ALA A 34 9.73 11.08 -10.14
CA ALA A 34 11.06 11.69 -10.29
C ALA A 34 11.64 12.09 -8.91
N LYS A 35 12.43 13.18 -8.86
CA LYS A 35 12.97 13.75 -7.61
C LYS A 35 11.89 14.34 -6.67
N ASN A 36 10.63 14.36 -7.10
CA ASN A 36 9.52 14.85 -6.29
C ASN A 36 9.17 13.81 -5.20
N PRO A 37 8.91 14.22 -3.94
CA PRO A 37 8.40 13.31 -2.93
C PRO A 37 7.06 12.66 -3.35
N LEU A 38 6.22 13.31 -4.15
CA LEU A 38 4.93 12.74 -4.57
C LEU A 38 4.90 12.37 -6.05
N PRO A 39 4.14 11.32 -6.45
CA PRO A 39 3.95 11.00 -7.86
C PRO A 39 3.29 12.16 -8.62
N ALA A 40 3.87 12.54 -9.76
CA ALA A 40 3.22 13.41 -10.72
C ALA A 40 2.34 12.57 -11.65
N ILE A 41 1.18 13.10 -12.04
CA ILE A 41 0.18 12.34 -12.82
C ILE A 41 -0.24 13.13 -14.05
N ASN A 42 -0.12 12.52 -15.23
CA ASN A 42 -0.73 12.99 -16.46
C ASN A 42 -2.13 12.35 -16.58
N PHE A 43 -3.17 13.18 -16.45
CA PHE A 43 -4.55 12.70 -16.46
C PHE A 43 -5.10 12.42 -17.86
N SER A 44 -4.53 13.00 -18.92
CA SER A 44 -4.91 12.72 -20.30
C SER A 44 -4.40 11.33 -20.74
N ALA A 45 -3.18 10.97 -20.31
CA ALA A 45 -2.56 9.68 -20.59
C ALA A 45 -3.11 8.53 -19.70
N CYS A 46 -3.82 8.86 -18.60
CA CYS A 46 -4.37 7.86 -17.69
C CYS A 46 -5.61 7.17 -18.29
N VAL A 47 -5.49 5.88 -18.56
CA VAL A 47 -6.62 5.06 -19.08
C VAL A 47 -7.55 4.51 -17.99
N GLY A 48 -7.32 4.83 -16.72
CA GLY A 48 -8.19 4.39 -15.62
C GLY A 48 -8.18 2.88 -15.34
N CYS A 49 -7.12 2.14 -15.71
CA CYS A 49 -7.05 0.69 -15.53
C CYS A 49 -7.01 0.23 -14.05
N GLY A 50 -6.60 1.11 -13.13
CA GLY A 50 -6.58 0.83 -11.69
C GLY A 50 -5.38 0.03 -11.18
N ALA A 51 -4.42 -0.36 -12.03
CA ALA A 51 -3.27 -1.15 -11.61
C ALA A 51 -2.40 -0.44 -10.54
N CYS A 52 -2.25 0.88 -10.65
CA CYS A 52 -1.50 1.69 -9.67
C CYS A 52 -2.17 1.79 -8.29
N ASP A 53 -3.50 1.70 -8.21
CA ASP A 53 -4.25 1.60 -6.95
C ASP A 53 -3.96 0.25 -6.27
N ALA A 54 -4.08 -0.84 -7.04
CA ALA A 54 -3.83 -2.20 -6.55
C ALA A 54 -2.43 -2.37 -5.97
N VAL A 55 -1.38 -1.96 -6.70
CA VAL A 55 0.02 -2.14 -6.26
C VAL A 55 0.46 -1.18 -5.16
N CYS A 56 -0.28 -0.09 -4.92
CA CYS A 56 0.05 0.87 -3.87
C CYS A 56 -0.19 0.23 -2.50
N PRO A 57 0.84 -0.02 -1.66
CA PRO A 57 0.66 -0.81 -0.43
C PRO A 57 -0.22 -0.12 0.62
N ASN A 58 -0.35 1.21 0.56
CA ASN A 58 -1.03 2.01 1.58
C ASN A 58 -2.33 2.70 1.08
N GLU A 59 -2.84 2.31 -0.09
CA GLU A 59 -4.05 2.91 -0.71
C GLU A 59 -3.96 4.44 -0.84
N ALA A 60 -2.81 4.91 -1.32
CA ALA A 60 -2.59 6.33 -1.62
C ALA A 60 -3.21 6.74 -2.95
N LEU A 61 -3.32 5.80 -3.90
CA LEU A 61 -3.96 6.01 -5.20
C LEU A 61 -5.34 5.34 -5.20
N PHE A 62 -6.32 5.94 -5.87
CA PHE A 62 -7.67 5.38 -6.01
C PHE A 62 -8.38 5.94 -7.25
N LEU A 63 -9.28 5.16 -7.85
CA LEU A 63 -10.10 5.63 -8.99
C LEU A 63 -11.39 6.31 -8.49
N ASP A 64 -11.80 7.39 -9.15
CA ASP A 64 -13.10 8.05 -8.88
C ASP A 64 -14.29 7.14 -9.23
N ASP A 65 -14.16 6.32 -10.28
CA ASP A 65 -15.27 5.59 -10.91
C ASP A 65 -15.27 4.09 -10.57
N PHE A 66 -14.30 3.64 -9.77
CA PHE A 66 -14.18 2.25 -9.34
C PHE A 66 -13.55 2.17 -7.95
N SER A 67 -14.18 1.41 -7.06
CA SER A 67 -13.66 1.10 -5.74
C SER A 67 -13.54 -0.41 -5.61
N SER A 68 -12.33 -0.90 -5.36
CA SER A 68 -12.11 -2.34 -5.13
C SER A 68 -12.83 -2.85 -3.87
N THR A 69 -13.07 -1.97 -2.90
CA THR A 69 -13.87 -2.28 -1.70
C THR A 69 -15.35 -2.42 -2.01
N GLU A 70 -15.92 -1.51 -2.80
CA GLU A 70 -17.33 -1.62 -3.21
C GLU A 70 -17.54 -2.82 -4.13
N PHE A 71 -16.61 -3.02 -5.07
CA PHE A 71 -16.59 -4.20 -5.93
C PHE A 71 -16.55 -5.49 -5.12
N PHE A 72 -15.72 -5.58 -4.08
CA PHE A 72 -15.67 -6.75 -3.20
C PHE A 72 -17.06 -7.09 -2.64
N PHE A 73 -17.76 -6.13 -2.03
CA PHE A 73 -19.08 -6.40 -1.44
C PHE A 73 -20.11 -6.81 -2.51
N ASN A 74 -20.19 -6.05 -3.60
CA ASN A 74 -21.12 -6.36 -4.70
C ASN A 74 -20.83 -7.74 -5.33
N PHE A 75 -19.56 -8.08 -5.49
CA PHE A 75 -19.16 -9.37 -6.07
C PHE A 75 -19.48 -10.52 -5.14
N ILE A 76 -19.29 -10.38 -3.82
CA ILE A 76 -19.68 -11.42 -2.85
C ILE A 76 -21.19 -11.65 -2.84
N GLU A 77 -22.01 -10.62 -3.06
CA GLU A 77 -23.47 -10.71 -3.13
C GLU A 77 -24.00 -11.25 -4.47
N ASP A 78 -23.30 -11.04 -5.59
CA ASP A 78 -23.66 -11.56 -6.92
C ASP A 78 -23.59 -13.10 -6.97
N ASP A 79 -24.51 -13.82 -7.61
CA ASP A 79 -24.43 -15.29 -7.69
C ASP A 79 -23.27 -15.78 -8.59
N GLY A 80 -22.73 -14.91 -9.44
CA GLY A 80 -21.63 -15.21 -10.33
C GLY A 80 -20.25 -15.24 -9.66
N ASN A 81 -19.29 -15.86 -10.35
CA ASN A 81 -17.88 -15.91 -9.96
C ASN A 81 -16.92 -15.33 -11.01
N LEU A 82 -17.46 -14.74 -12.09
CA LEU A 82 -16.70 -14.21 -13.21
C LEU A 82 -16.28 -12.74 -12.95
N ILE A 83 -14.97 -12.49 -13.05
CA ILE A 83 -14.38 -11.16 -13.06
C ILE A 83 -13.86 -10.87 -14.46
N SER A 84 -14.36 -9.81 -15.08
CA SER A 84 -13.99 -9.43 -16.46
C SER A 84 -13.92 -7.93 -16.62
N CYS A 85 -12.95 -7.47 -17.41
CA CYS A 85 -12.79 -6.07 -17.80
C CYS A 85 -13.95 -5.51 -18.64
N ARG A 86 -14.80 -6.39 -19.18
CA ARG A 86 -16.03 -6.04 -19.91
C ARG A 86 -17.31 -6.22 -19.08
N LYS A 87 -17.18 -6.67 -17.83
CA LYS A 87 -18.33 -6.94 -16.95
C LYS A 87 -18.36 -5.99 -15.75
N ASN A 88 -17.34 -6.03 -14.90
CA ASN A 88 -17.46 -5.57 -13.51
C ASN A 88 -16.20 -4.93 -12.91
N VAL A 89 -15.06 -4.93 -13.63
CA VAL A 89 -13.85 -4.22 -13.25
C VAL A 89 -13.31 -3.41 -14.43
N PRO A 90 -12.57 -2.31 -14.22
CA PRO A 90 -11.91 -1.59 -15.33
C PRO A 90 -10.78 -2.44 -15.95
N CYS A 91 -10.06 -3.18 -15.11
CA CYS A 91 -9.08 -4.18 -15.47
C CYS A 91 -8.95 -5.15 -14.29
N ILE A 92 -8.63 -6.42 -14.54
CA ILE A 92 -8.37 -7.38 -13.45
C ILE A 92 -7.16 -6.93 -12.61
N ALA A 93 -6.20 -6.22 -13.22
CA ALA A 93 -5.05 -5.62 -12.53
C ALA A 93 -5.44 -4.56 -11.48
N SER A 94 -6.70 -4.09 -11.44
CA SER A 94 -7.21 -3.21 -10.38
C SER A 94 -7.47 -3.92 -9.04
N LEU A 95 -7.30 -5.25 -9.00
CA LEU A 95 -7.47 -6.07 -7.80
C LEU A 95 -6.10 -6.47 -7.26
N ASN A 96 -5.86 -6.23 -5.98
CA ASN A 96 -4.66 -6.70 -5.32
C ASN A 96 -4.84 -8.11 -4.74
N ILE A 97 -3.73 -8.74 -4.35
CA ILE A 97 -3.67 -10.10 -3.83
C ILE A 97 -4.65 -10.32 -2.66
N GLU A 98 -4.71 -9.39 -1.72
CA GLU A 98 -5.62 -9.47 -0.57
C GLU A 98 -7.10 -9.53 -1.01
N ASN A 99 -7.51 -8.69 -1.96
CA ASN A 99 -8.86 -8.72 -2.52
C ASN A 99 -9.13 -10.07 -3.22
N ILE A 100 -8.18 -10.54 -4.03
CA ILE A 100 -8.30 -11.80 -4.79
C ILE A 100 -8.49 -12.97 -3.83
N ILE A 101 -7.61 -13.15 -2.85
CA ILE A 101 -7.71 -14.23 -1.86
C ILE A 101 -9.04 -14.11 -1.09
N SER A 102 -9.39 -12.91 -0.63
CA SER A 102 -10.62 -12.68 0.14
C SER A 102 -11.86 -13.09 -0.64
N MET A 103 -11.95 -12.71 -1.92
CA MET A 103 -13.08 -13.05 -2.77
C MET A 103 -13.13 -14.56 -3.04
N THR A 104 -11.99 -15.16 -3.35
CA THR A 104 -11.89 -16.59 -3.65
C THR A 104 -12.26 -17.46 -2.45
N LEU A 105 -11.81 -17.11 -1.24
CA LEU A 105 -12.19 -17.84 -0.01
C LEU A 105 -13.70 -17.88 0.23
N LEU A 106 -14.38 -16.77 -0.08
CA LEU A 106 -15.81 -16.60 0.14
C LEU A 106 -16.66 -17.18 -1.00
N LYS A 107 -16.20 -17.09 -2.26
CA LYS A 107 -16.87 -17.66 -3.43
C LYS A 107 -16.56 -19.13 -3.70
N LYS A 108 -15.50 -19.66 -3.09
CA LYS A 108 -14.91 -20.99 -3.37
C LYS A 108 -14.28 -21.13 -4.75
N GLU A 109 -14.83 -20.48 -5.77
CA GLU A 109 -14.23 -20.42 -7.10
C GLU A 109 -14.34 -18.99 -7.63
N VAL A 110 -13.28 -18.48 -8.25
CA VAL A 110 -13.29 -17.21 -8.99
C VAL A 110 -12.62 -17.40 -10.35
N VAL A 111 -13.24 -16.87 -11.40
CA VAL A 111 -12.74 -16.96 -12.78
C VAL A 111 -12.34 -15.58 -13.26
N PHE A 112 -11.10 -15.44 -13.70
CA PHE A 112 -10.59 -14.25 -14.39
C PHE A 112 -10.72 -14.46 -15.89
N ASP A 113 -11.51 -13.59 -16.52
CA ASP A 113 -11.65 -13.56 -17.98
C ASP A 113 -10.45 -12.85 -18.62
N MET A 114 -9.54 -13.65 -19.16
CA MET A 114 -8.34 -13.20 -19.87
C MET A 114 -8.59 -12.95 -21.36
N GLY A 115 -9.80 -13.13 -21.85
CA GLY A 115 -10.05 -13.24 -23.29
C GLY A 115 -9.88 -11.97 -24.10
N HIS A 116 -9.95 -10.82 -23.43
CA HIS A 116 -9.69 -9.51 -24.04
C HIS A 116 -8.23 -9.07 -23.94
N CYS A 117 -7.38 -9.80 -23.19
CA CYS A 117 -5.99 -9.38 -22.98
C CYS A 117 -5.14 -9.48 -24.25
N GLY A 118 -5.49 -10.35 -25.20
CA GLY A 118 -4.71 -10.57 -26.44
C GLY A 118 -4.61 -9.35 -27.36
N THR A 119 -5.59 -8.45 -27.32
CA THR A 119 -5.65 -7.24 -28.18
C THR A 119 -5.66 -5.94 -27.38
N CYS A 120 -5.54 -6.01 -26.05
CA CYS A 120 -5.64 -4.86 -25.17
C CYS A 120 -4.33 -4.06 -25.12
N ALA A 121 -4.40 -2.75 -25.36
CA ALA A 121 -3.23 -1.86 -25.43
C ALA A 121 -2.40 -1.82 -24.14
N ILE A 122 -3.04 -2.03 -22.98
CA ILE A 122 -2.37 -2.00 -21.67
C ILE A 122 -1.90 -3.39 -21.19
N ALA A 123 -2.16 -4.45 -21.96
CA ALA A 123 -1.87 -5.82 -21.55
C ALA A 123 -0.37 -6.07 -21.30
N HIS A 124 0.52 -5.36 -22.00
CA HIS A 124 1.97 -5.54 -21.88
C HIS A 124 2.50 -5.31 -20.45
N LYS A 125 1.80 -4.53 -19.61
CA LYS A 125 2.08 -4.41 -18.16
C LYS A 125 1.02 -5.09 -17.29
N CYS A 126 -0.26 -4.94 -17.65
CA CYS A 126 -1.35 -5.41 -16.80
C CYS A 126 -1.49 -6.94 -16.79
N ARG A 127 -1.28 -7.61 -17.93
CA ARG A 127 -1.44 -9.07 -18.01
C ARG A 127 -0.39 -9.82 -17.18
N PRO A 128 0.93 -9.51 -17.28
CA PRO A 128 1.92 -10.14 -16.40
C PRO A 128 1.63 -9.93 -14.92
N GLU A 129 1.14 -8.75 -14.54
CA GLU A 129 0.76 -8.48 -13.15
C GLU A 129 -0.46 -9.28 -12.70
N ILE A 130 -1.47 -9.48 -13.57
CA ILE A 130 -2.62 -10.35 -13.28
C ILE A 130 -2.17 -11.79 -13.08
N GLU A 131 -1.30 -12.29 -13.96
CA GLU A 131 -0.75 -13.65 -13.90
C GLU A 131 0.07 -13.84 -12.60
N LYS A 132 0.94 -12.88 -12.27
CA LYS A 132 1.69 -12.88 -11.01
C LYS A 132 0.78 -12.86 -9.77
N ASN A 133 -0.24 -12.01 -9.76
CA ASN A 133 -1.18 -11.93 -8.65
C ASN A 133 -2.01 -13.23 -8.51
N TYR A 134 -2.33 -13.86 -9.64
CA TYR A 134 -2.97 -15.19 -9.66
C TYR A 134 -2.06 -16.26 -9.07
N GLU A 135 -0.79 -16.30 -9.45
CA GLU A 135 0.21 -17.25 -8.94
C GLU A 135 0.41 -17.07 -7.43
N GLU A 136 0.68 -15.84 -6.97
CA GLU A 136 0.85 -15.53 -5.54
C GLU A 136 -0.41 -15.89 -4.73
N ALA A 137 -1.60 -15.47 -5.20
CA ALA A 137 -2.85 -15.77 -4.49
C ALA A 137 -3.14 -17.28 -4.43
N SER A 138 -2.88 -18.01 -5.51
CA SER A 138 -3.06 -19.47 -5.56
C SER A 138 -2.10 -20.19 -4.60
N TYR A 139 -0.83 -19.77 -4.59
CA TYR A 139 0.18 -20.30 -3.67
C TYR A 139 -0.23 -20.09 -2.20
N ILE A 140 -0.74 -18.90 -1.87
CA ILE A 140 -1.18 -18.61 -0.49
C ILE A 140 -2.43 -19.43 -0.13
N LEU A 141 -3.40 -19.55 -1.03
CA LEU A 141 -4.59 -20.38 -0.82
C LEU A 141 -4.20 -21.84 -0.53
N GLU A 142 -3.25 -22.39 -1.28
CA GLU A 142 -2.70 -23.73 -1.05
C GLU A 142 -1.98 -23.82 0.30
N ALA A 143 -1.12 -22.85 0.64
CA ALA A 143 -0.42 -22.81 1.92
C ALA A 143 -1.38 -22.71 3.13
N MET A 144 -2.57 -22.13 2.91
CA MET A 144 -3.68 -22.07 3.86
C MET A 144 -4.55 -23.35 3.88
N GLN A 145 -4.18 -24.40 3.14
CA GLN A 145 -4.97 -25.63 2.94
C GLN A 145 -6.41 -25.37 2.45
N SER A 146 -6.61 -24.27 1.71
CA SER A 146 -7.91 -23.92 1.15
C SER A 146 -8.21 -24.76 -0.09
N THR A 147 -9.44 -25.22 -0.23
CA THR A 147 -9.93 -25.85 -1.48
C THR A 147 -10.42 -24.83 -2.50
N ALA A 148 -10.37 -23.53 -2.16
CA ALA A 148 -10.85 -22.48 -3.04
C ALA A 148 -9.89 -22.27 -4.22
N LEU A 149 -10.45 -22.03 -5.41
CA LEU A 149 -9.71 -22.04 -6.67
C LEU A 149 -9.86 -20.72 -7.42
N ILE A 150 -8.76 -20.28 -8.03
CA ILE A 150 -8.75 -19.21 -9.04
C ILE A 150 -8.52 -19.86 -10.40
N LYS A 151 -9.22 -19.42 -11.44
CA LYS A 151 -9.00 -19.87 -12.82
C LYS A 151 -8.73 -18.70 -13.73
N LEU A 152 -7.78 -18.86 -14.65
CA LEU A 152 -7.58 -17.96 -15.77
C LEU A 152 -8.20 -18.60 -17.02
N GLU A 153 -9.25 -17.98 -17.57
CA GLU A 153 -10.00 -18.53 -18.70
C GLU A 153 -10.18 -17.51 -19.81
N ASP A 154 -10.24 -17.97 -21.06
CA ASP A 154 -10.55 -17.15 -22.24
C ASP A 154 -12.06 -17.12 -22.47
N VAL A 155 -12.80 -16.48 -21.56
CA VAL A 155 -14.28 -16.44 -21.59
C VAL A 155 -14.79 -15.47 -22.66
N LYS A 156 -14.07 -14.36 -22.90
CA LYS A 156 -14.46 -13.28 -23.82
C LYS A 156 -15.85 -12.75 -23.54
N TYR A 157 -16.10 -12.41 -22.28
CA TYR A 157 -17.39 -11.86 -21.89
C TYR A 157 -17.67 -10.56 -22.67
N GLU A 158 -18.87 -10.46 -23.23
CA GLU A 158 -19.41 -9.25 -23.82
C GLU A 158 -20.77 -8.99 -23.20
N LYS A 159 -21.03 -7.73 -22.84
CA LYS A 159 -22.33 -7.36 -22.30
C LYS A 159 -23.33 -7.31 -23.44
N GLU A 160 -24.44 -8.04 -23.34
CA GLU A 160 -25.52 -7.89 -24.31
C GLU A 160 -25.99 -6.42 -24.33
N PRO A 161 -26.21 -5.82 -25.52
CA PRO A 161 -26.65 -4.44 -25.62
C PRO A 161 -28.02 -4.29 -24.97
N SER A 162 -28.06 -3.70 -23.78
CA SER A 162 -29.31 -3.32 -23.12
C SER A 162 -29.96 -2.19 -23.90
N SER A 163 -31.22 -2.37 -24.30
CA SER A 163 -32.04 -1.45 -25.10
C SER A 163 -32.48 -0.16 -24.38
N GLN A 164 -31.66 0.37 -23.48
CA GLN A 164 -31.88 1.65 -22.81
C GLN A 164 -30.57 2.43 -22.68
N GLU A 165 -30.06 2.92 -23.81
CA GLU A 165 -29.20 4.10 -23.77
C GLU A 165 -30.05 5.31 -23.42
N HIS A 166 -30.04 5.71 -22.14
CA HIS A 166 -30.34 7.09 -21.79
C HIS A 166 -29.26 7.97 -22.40
N ILE A 167 -29.52 8.48 -23.61
CA ILE A 167 -28.78 9.59 -24.20
C ILE A 167 -28.98 10.78 -23.26
N THR A 168 -28.06 10.96 -22.31
CA THR A 168 -27.99 12.20 -21.55
C THR A 168 -27.52 13.27 -22.52
N ASN A 169 -28.46 14.11 -22.93
CA ASN A 169 -28.25 15.19 -23.86
C ASN A 169 -27.22 16.15 -23.24
N ARG A 170 -26.10 16.43 -23.94
CA ARG A 170 -25.08 17.42 -23.50
C ARG A 170 -25.66 18.81 -23.16
N ARG A 171 -26.91 19.08 -23.56
CA ARG A 171 -27.68 20.30 -23.26
C ARG A 171 -28.30 20.37 -21.86
N GLU A 172 -28.40 19.28 -21.10
CA GLU A 172 -28.96 19.33 -19.73
C GLU A 172 -27.95 19.76 -18.66
N PHE A 173 -26.65 19.83 -18.98
CA PHE A 173 -25.62 20.23 -18.03
C PHE A 173 -25.71 21.73 -17.65
N PHE A 174 -26.18 22.58 -18.57
CA PHE A 174 -26.24 24.03 -18.36
C PHE A 174 -27.56 24.53 -17.73
N SER A 175 -28.57 23.66 -17.52
CA SER A 175 -29.88 24.09 -17.01
C SER A 175 -30.05 23.99 -15.48
N LYS A 176 -29.05 23.47 -14.75
CA LYS A 176 -29.11 23.32 -13.28
C LYS A 176 -27.90 23.93 -12.58
N VAL A 177 -27.69 25.23 -12.76
CA VAL A 177 -26.75 26.00 -11.93
C VAL A 177 -27.51 26.57 -10.73
N ASN A 178 -27.47 25.83 -9.61
CA ASN A 178 -27.89 26.35 -8.30
C ASN A 178 -26.64 26.79 -7.52
N LEU A 179 -26.75 27.71 -6.55
CA LEU A 179 -25.60 28.35 -5.87
C LEU A 179 -24.72 27.33 -5.10
N ALA A 180 -25.30 26.22 -4.64
CA ALA A 180 -24.59 25.06 -4.06
C ALA A 180 -23.92 24.14 -5.11
N GLY A 181 -24.33 24.26 -6.37
CA GLY A 181 -23.75 23.58 -7.53
C GLY A 181 -22.47 24.23 -8.01
N VAL A 182 -22.28 25.54 -7.85
CA VAL A 182 -21.13 26.30 -8.40
C VAL A 182 -19.77 25.72 -7.97
N VAL A 183 -19.65 25.21 -6.73
CA VAL A 183 -18.41 24.57 -6.25
C VAL A 183 -18.20 23.19 -6.89
N LYS A 184 -19.26 22.37 -7.02
CA LYS A 184 -19.19 21.08 -7.72
C LYS A 184 -18.94 21.28 -9.22
N THR A 185 -19.55 22.29 -9.83
CA THR A 185 -19.35 22.69 -11.23
C THR A 185 -17.93 23.18 -11.45
N LYS A 186 -17.34 23.95 -10.51
CA LYS A 186 -15.95 24.40 -10.58
C LYS A 186 -14.97 23.23 -10.50
N HIS A 187 -15.12 22.32 -9.52
CA HIS A 187 -14.25 21.15 -9.43
C HIS A 187 -14.38 20.20 -10.61
N ALA A 188 -15.61 19.98 -11.11
CA ALA A 188 -15.83 19.20 -12.31
C ALA A 188 -15.16 19.86 -13.53
N PHE A 189 -15.27 21.18 -13.67
CA PHE A 189 -14.62 21.95 -14.73
C PHE A 189 -13.09 21.91 -14.65
N GLU A 190 -12.51 22.06 -13.46
CA GLU A 190 -11.06 21.92 -13.23
C GLU A 190 -10.55 20.52 -13.58
N LYS A 191 -11.29 19.46 -13.21
CA LYS A 191 -10.97 18.09 -13.61
C LYS A 191 -10.99 17.91 -15.13
N GLU A 192 -11.97 18.50 -15.82
CA GLU A 192 -12.04 18.42 -17.28
C GLU A 192 -10.91 19.23 -17.95
N ILE A 193 -10.49 20.36 -17.39
CA ILE A 193 -9.31 21.10 -17.86
C ILE A 193 -8.05 20.24 -17.73
N GLN A 194 -7.84 19.61 -16.58
CA GLN A 194 -6.67 18.76 -16.34
C GLN A 194 -6.61 17.54 -17.27
N LYS A 195 -7.76 17.00 -17.69
CA LYS A 195 -7.82 15.94 -18.72
C LYS A 195 -7.47 16.46 -20.12
N ALA A 196 -7.76 17.72 -20.40
CA ALA A 196 -7.51 18.32 -21.70
C ALA A 196 -6.04 18.70 -21.91
N THR A 197 -5.29 18.88 -20.81
CA THR A 197 -3.85 19.17 -20.85
C THR A 197 -3.03 17.89 -20.85
N ASP A 198 -2.12 17.76 -21.80
CA ASP A 198 -1.13 16.67 -21.85
C ASP A 198 0.09 17.00 -20.98
N GLU A 199 -0.16 17.33 -19.71
CA GLU A 199 0.85 17.79 -18.77
C GLU A 199 0.85 16.92 -17.51
N LEU A 200 2.04 16.76 -16.91
CA LEU A 200 2.18 16.15 -15.60
C LEU A 200 1.70 17.12 -14.52
N VAL A 201 0.67 16.73 -13.78
CA VAL A 201 0.23 17.46 -12.60
C VAL A 201 1.08 17.05 -11.42
N GLU A 202 1.87 17.99 -10.91
CA GLU A 202 2.65 17.81 -9.69
C GLU A 202 1.76 17.88 -8.45
N HIS A 203 2.02 16.98 -7.51
CA HIS A 203 1.33 16.97 -6.22
C HIS A 203 2.26 17.51 -5.13
N THR A 204 1.68 18.24 -4.18
CA THR A 204 2.38 18.75 -3.01
C THR A 204 1.56 18.47 -1.76
N LEU A 205 2.23 18.34 -0.61
CA LEU A 205 1.56 18.15 0.67
C LEU A 205 0.83 19.43 1.08
N GLN A 206 -0.49 19.32 1.23
CA GLN A 206 -1.31 20.40 1.77
C GLN A 206 -1.32 20.35 3.30
N LYS A 207 -1.75 21.45 3.95
CA LYS A 207 -1.88 21.50 5.42
C LYS A 207 -2.76 20.36 5.98
N SER A 208 -3.82 20.01 5.25
CA SER A 208 -4.70 18.88 5.58
C SER A 208 -3.98 17.54 5.53
N ASP A 209 -3.05 17.35 4.59
CA ASP A 209 -2.29 16.12 4.47
C ASP A 209 -1.30 15.97 5.63
N ILE A 210 -0.60 17.06 5.98
CA ILE A 210 0.41 17.08 7.05
C ILE A 210 -0.20 16.64 8.38
N ALA A 211 -1.42 17.08 8.68
CA ALA A 211 -2.14 16.69 9.90
C ALA A 211 -2.41 15.18 9.98
N LEU A 212 -2.46 14.48 8.83
CA LEU A 212 -2.80 13.07 8.73
C LEU A 212 -1.57 12.15 8.61
N LEU A 213 -0.36 12.68 8.37
CA LEU A 213 0.85 11.86 8.16
C LEU A 213 1.18 10.93 9.34
N LYS A 214 0.87 11.37 10.57
CA LYS A 214 1.14 10.59 11.79
C LYS A 214 0.02 9.59 12.11
N GLN A 215 -1.10 9.65 11.41
CA GLN A 215 -2.25 8.81 11.70
C GLN A 215 -1.98 7.39 11.18
N LYS A 216 -1.89 6.44 12.12
CA LYS A 216 -1.79 5.02 11.80
C LYS A 216 -3.15 4.52 11.27
N ARG A 217 -3.14 3.73 10.20
CA ARG A 217 -4.37 3.21 9.59
C ARG A 217 -4.17 1.82 9.02
N ILE A 218 -5.08 0.91 9.36
CA ILE A 218 -5.23 -0.36 8.67
C ILE A 218 -5.93 -0.10 7.32
N THR A 219 -5.33 -0.55 6.23
CA THR A 219 -5.87 -0.44 4.87
C THR A 219 -7.22 -1.15 4.76
N ASP A 220 -8.08 -0.68 3.86
CA ASP A 220 -9.42 -1.25 3.73
C ASP A 220 -9.35 -2.68 3.20
N ARG A 221 -8.45 -2.95 2.26
CA ARG A 221 -8.12 -4.31 1.79
C ARG A 221 -7.66 -5.26 2.90
N ARG A 222 -6.87 -4.79 3.89
CA ARG A 222 -6.43 -5.60 5.04
C ARG A 222 -7.59 -5.95 5.96
N LYS A 223 -8.55 -5.04 6.13
CA LYS A 223 -9.78 -5.31 6.90
C LYS A 223 -10.67 -6.32 6.20
N LEU A 224 -10.81 -6.23 4.87
CA LEU A 224 -11.55 -7.21 4.07
C LEU A 224 -10.90 -8.59 4.16
N PHE A 225 -9.58 -8.64 4.01
CA PHE A 225 -8.79 -9.88 4.18
C PHE A 225 -9.00 -10.51 5.55
N PHE A 226 -8.89 -9.73 6.63
CA PHE A 226 -9.17 -10.23 7.97
C PHE A 226 -10.62 -10.74 8.14
N THR A 227 -11.58 -10.06 7.50
CA THR A 227 -12.99 -10.44 7.56
C THR A 227 -13.25 -11.74 6.81
N ALA A 228 -12.62 -11.95 5.65
CA ALA A 228 -12.72 -13.18 4.89
C ALA A 228 -12.08 -14.37 5.64
N LEU A 229 -10.91 -14.16 6.23
CA LEU A 229 -10.20 -15.17 7.03
C LEU A 229 -11.02 -15.68 8.22
N LYS A 230 -11.79 -14.80 8.88
CA LYS A 230 -12.69 -15.19 9.98
C LYS A 230 -13.87 -16.08 9.57
N ARG A 231 -14.18 -16.15 8.27
CA ARG A 231 -15.30 -16.93 7.72
C ARG A 231 -14.88 -18.27 7.16
N VAL A 232 -13.59 -18.60 7.21
CA VAL A 232 -13.06 -19.90 6.77
C VAL A 232 -12.50 -20.68 7.95
N GLU A 233 -12.45 -22.00 7.79
CA GLU A 233 -11.84 -22.86 8.80
C GLU A 233 -10.34 -22.63 8.86
N LYS A 234 -9.79 -22.76 10.06
CA LYS A 234 -8.33 -22.70 10.25
C LYS A 234 -7.70 -23.95 9.61
N PRO A 235 -6.52 -23.82 8.99
CA PRO A 235 -5.81 -24.97 8.48
C PRO A 235 -5.42 -25.92 9.62
N SER A 236 -5.33 -27.20 9.30
CA SER A 236 -4.86 -28.22 10.26
C SER A 236 -3.38 -28.06 10.59
N VAL A 237 -2.60 -27.50 9.66
CA VAL A 237 -1.17 -27.24 9.79
C VAL A 237 -0.87 -25.83 9.26
N TYR A 238 -0.12 -25.05 10.03
CA TYR A 238 0.38 -23.75 9.58
C TYR A 238 1.71 -23.92 8.86
N HIS A 239 1.70 -23.76 7.54
CA HIS A 239 2.90 -23.77 6.73
C HIS A 239 3.75 -22.52 6.94
N VAL A 240 5.05 -22.67 6.66
CA VAL A 240 6.01 -21.57 6.50
C VAL A 240 6.27 -21.45 5.01
N ILE A 241 6.18 -20.23 4.50
CA ILE A 241 6.38 -19.92 3.08
C ILE A 241 7.56 -18.98 2.90
N GLU A 242 8.16 -18.98 1.72
CA GLU A 242 9.24 -18.07 1.38
C GLU A 242 8.72 -16.63 1.28
N ALA A 243 9.49 -15.67 1.76
CA ALA A 243 9.05 -14.28 1.91
C ALA A 243 9.10 -13.47 0.61
N ASP A 244 9.84 -13.93 -0.40
CA ASP A 244 9.88 -13.37 -1.75
C ASP A 244 8.59 -13.65 -2.53
N GLU A 245 7.92 -14.76 -2.24
CA GLU A 245 6.59 -15.13 -2.78
C GLU A 245 5.44 -14.23 -2.28
N LEU A 246 5.68 -13.36 -1.28
CA LEU A 246 4.66 -12.47 -0.71
C LEU A 246 4.89 -11.02 -1.07
N THR A 247 3.93 -10.31 -1.65
CA THR A 247 4.11 -8.90 -2.04
C THR A 247 3.37 -7.92 -1.13
N PHE A 248 2.40 -8.37 -0.33
CA PHE A 248 1.52 -7.52 0.48
C PHE A 248 1.77 -7.56 2.00
N THR A 249 2.61 -8.48 2.49
CA THR A 249 3.02 -8.57 3.90
C THR A 249 4.44 -9.09 4.06
N SER A 250 5.03 -9.01 5.25
CA SER A 250 6.37 -9.55 5.51
C SER A 250 6.61 -9.83 6.98
N SER A 251 7.50 -10.78 7.27
CA SER A 251 8.19 -10.89 8.56
C SER A 251 9.43 -9.98 8.58
N LYS A 252 9.89 -9.60 9.78
CA LYS A 252 11.04 -8.72 9.96
C LYS A 252 11.95 -9.19 11.07
N GLU A 253 13.23 -8.86 10.93
CA GLU A 253 14.27 -9.10 11.93
C GLU A 253 15.00 -7.78 12.20
N ILE A 254 15.56 -7.63 13.41
CA ILE A 254 16.38 -6.48 13.78
C ILE A 254 17.72 -6.98 14.33
N ASN A 255 18.82 -6.52 13.74
CA ASN A 255 20.16 -6.73 14.26
C ASN A 255 20.39 -5.83 15.48
N SER A 256 20.63 -6.45 16.65
CA SER A 256 20.84 -5.73 17.90
C SER A 256 22.12 -4.91 17.95
N ASP A 257 23.14 -5.33 17.19
CA ASP A 257 24.48 -4.77 17.23
C ASP A 257 24.58 -3.49 16.41
N THR A 258 23.79 -3.37 15.33
CA THR A 258 23.75 -2.18 14.48
C THR A 258 22.57 -1.26 14.79
N CYS A 259 21.53 -1.74 15.48
CA CYS A 259 20.39 -0.90 15.85
C CYS A 259 20.81 0.19 16.84
N THR A 260 20.51 1.45 16.51
CA THR A 260 20.86 2.63 17.32
C THR A 260 19.74 3.09 18.26
N ALA A 261 18.63 2.34 18.34
CA ALA A 261 17.42 2.73 19.07
C ALA A 261 16.88 4.13 18.70
N CYS A 262 17.08 4.58 17.45
CA CYS A 262 16.70 5.92 16.96
C CYS A 262 15.19 6.16 16.81
N GLN A 263 14.36 5.11 16.95
CA GLN A 263 12.90 5.16 16.97
C GLN A 263 12.21 5.44 15.62
N MET A 264 12.96 5.59 14.52
CA MET A 264 12.38 6.03 13.24
C MET A 264 11.47 4.99 12.60
N CYS A 265 11.87 3.71 12.60
CA CYS A 265 11.16 2.64 11.88
C CYS A 265 9.68 2.48 12.30
N TYR A 266 9.37 2.51 13.60
CA TYR A 266 7.98 2.43 14.08
C TYR A 266 7.22 3.75 13.99
N ARG A 267 7.92 4.89 14.04
CA ARG A 267 7.30 6.21 13.84
C ARG A 267 6.79 6.39 12.43
N VAL A 268 7.52 5.90 11.42
CA VAL A 268 7.11 6.00 10.01
C VAL A 268 6.18 4.88 9.55
N CYS A 269 6.05 3.77 10.29
CA CYS A 269 5.20 2.65 9.88
C CYS A 269 3.72 3.08 9.75
N PRO A 270 3.12 3.15 8.54
CA PRO A 270 1.79 3.75 8.37
C PRO A 270 0.66 2.88 8.91
N SER A 271 0.81 1.55 8.89
CA SER A 271 -0.23 0.63 9.37
C SER A 271 -0.21 0.41 10.88
N GLY A 272 0.86 0.85 11.55
CA GLY A 272 1.10 0.54 12.96
C GLY A 272 1.62 -0.88 13.20
N ALA A 273 2.04 -1.60 12.15
CA ALA A 273 2.66 -2.91 12.27
C ALA A 273 3.91 -2.89 13.14
N LEU A 274 4.70 -1.82 13.09
CA LEU A 274 5.77 -1.56 14.04
C LEU A 274 5.28 -0.56 15.08
N SER A 275 5.51 -0.87 16.36
CA SER A 275 5.10 -0.04 17.49
C SER A 275 6.12 -0.11 18.63
N SER A 276 5.92 0.73 19.65
CA SER A 276 6.74 0.77 20.85
C SER A 276 5.86 1.11 22.06
N ASP A 277 6.38 0.86 23.25
CA ASP A 277 5.72 1.26 24.48
C ASP A 277 5.96 2.76 24.78
N ILE A 278 5.32 3.28 25.83
CA ILE A 278 5.41 4.71 26.20
C ILE A 278 6.84 5.14 26.52
N LYS A 279 7.68 4.21 27.00
CA LYS A 279 9.08 4.47 27.35
C LYS A 279 10.03 4.32 26.17
N ASN A 280 9.53 3.94 25.00
CA ASN A 280 10.33 3.60 23.83
C ASN A 280 11.37 2.50 24.11
N SER A 281 11.08 1.56 25.02
CA SER A 281 12.02 0.56 25.54
C SER A 281 12.09 -0.71 24.71
N LYS A 282 11.34 -0.80 23.61
CA LYS A 282 11.29 -1.98 22.74
C LYS A 282 10.72 -1.64 21.36
N ILE A 283 10.92 -2.52 20.40
CA ILE A 283 10.20 -2.48 19.13
C ILE A 283 9.38 -3.74 19.03
N ASP A 284 8.06 -3.56 19.00
CA ASP A 284 7.10 -4.62 18.77
C ASP A 284 6.68 -4.63 17.29
N PHE A 285 6.43 -5.81 16.74
CA PHE A 285 6.04 -6.02 15.36
C PHE A 285 4.87 -6.98 15.23
N ASP A 286 3.82 -6.54 14.53
CA ASP A 286 2.67 -7.34 14.12
C ASP A 286 2.79 -7.64 12.61
N PRO A 287 3.16 -8.87 12.22
CA PRO A 287 3.27 -9.26 10.81
C PRO A 287 1.94 -9.14 10.08
N PHE A 288 0.81 -9.38 10.76
CA PHE A 288 -0.51 -9.30 10.16
C PHE A 288 -0.94 -7.87 9.85
N LEU A 289 -0.33 -6.84 10.43
CA LEU A 289 -0.59 -5.45 10.04
C LEU A 289 0.43 -4.92 9.03
N CYS A 290 1.49 -5.67 8.72
CA CYS A 290 2.51 -5.23 7.77
C CYS A 290 1.95 -5.15 6.34
N ILE A 291 2.15 -4.02 5.67
CA ILE A 291 1.72 -3.81 4.28
C ILE A 291 2.89 -3.90 3.27
N LYS A 292 4.03 -4.48 3.68
CA LYS A 292 5.29 -4.59 2.91
C LYS A 292 5.64 -3.30 2.13
N CYS A 293 5.48 -2.14 2.76
CA CYS A 293 5.67 -0.83 2.11
C CYS A 293 7.12 -0.31 2.12
N HIS A 294 8.04 -1.08 2.69
CA HIS A 294 9.48 -0.84 2.77
C HIS A 294 9.97 0.40 3.56
N ILE A 295 9.11 1.38 3.86
CA ILE A 295 9.50 2.64 4.53
C ILE A 295 10.30 2.50 5.83
N CYS A 296 10.13 1.42 6.59
CA CYS A 296 10.89 1.18 7.82
C CYS A 296 12.36 0.86 7.57
N HIS A 297 12.66 0.26 6.40
CA HIS A 297 14.01 -0.04 5.94
C HIS A 297 14.66 1.22 5.37
N ASP A 298 13.92 1.97 4.53
CA ASP A 298 14.39 3.24 3.93
C ASP A 298 14.88 4.25 4.99
N VAL A 299 14.30 4.27 6.19
CA VAL A 299 14.68 5.18 7.28
C VAL A 299 15.69 4.60 8.26
N CYS A 300 16.08 3.33 8.10
CA CYS A 300 17.03 2.67 8.97
C CYS A 300 18.45 2.86 8.43
N GLU A 301 19.04 4.01 8.75
CA GLU A 301 20.41 4.35 8.34
C GLU A 301 21.47 3.26 8.62
N PRO A 302 21.49 2.57 9.78
CA PRO A 302 22.45 1.49 10.01
C PRO A 302 22.04 0.14 9.40
N GLU A 303 20.97 0.11 8.58
CA GLU A 303 20.41 -1.09 7.94
C GLU A 303 20.11 -2.23 8.93
N ALA A 304 19.75 -1.85 10.16
CA ALA A 304 19.55 -2.81 11.25
C ALA A 304 18.26 -3.61 11.12
N ILE A 305 17.26 -3.15 10.36
CA ILE A 305 16.02 -3.86 10.12
C ILE A 305 16.07 -4.55 8.76
N THR A 306 15.74 -5.84 8.71
CA THR A 306 15.78 -6.66 7.50
C THR A 306 14.50 -7.48 7.35
N LEU A 307 14.26 -8.00 6.15
CA LEU A 307 13.17 -8.95 5.90
C LEU A 307 13.63 -10.33 6.34
N SER A 308 12.79 -11.03 7.10
CA SER A 308 13.02 -12.47 7.33
C SER A 308 12.80 -13.22 6.01
N PRO A 309 13.58 -14.27 5.71
CA PRO A 309 13.42 -15.05 4.47
C PRO A 309 12.12 -15.84 4.43
N THR A 310 11.41 -15.96 5.55
CA THR A 310 10.19 -16.76 5.64
C THR A 310 9.02 -16.02 6.28
N TYR A 311 7.81 -16.47 5.99
CA TYR A 311 6.58 -15.99 6.60
C TYR A 311 5.75 -17.16 7.12
N ARG A 312 5.19 -17.01 8.33
CA ARG A 312 4.36 -18.05 8.94
C ARG A 312 2.90 -17.78 8.60
N VAL A 313 2.26 -18.71 7.89
CA VAL A 313 0.82 -18.62 7.54
C VAL A 313 -0.06 -18.52 8.80
N LYS A 314 0.44 -19.00 9.94
CA LYS A 314 -0.20 -18.81 11.27
C LYS A 314 -0.61 -17.37 11.53
N GLU A 315 0.21 -16.40 11.13
CA GLU A 315 -0.05 -14.97 11.37
C GLU A 315 -1.35 -14.47 10.72
N PHE A 316 -1.87 -15.15 9.68
CA PHE A 316 -3.16 -14.80 9.09
C PHE A 316 -4.36 -15.18 9.97
N PHE A 317 -4.25 -16.28 10.72
CA PHE A 317 -5.37 -16.83 11.50
C PHE A 317 -5.24 -16.55 13.00
N GLU A 318 -4.01 -16.45 13.47
CA GLU A 318 -3.62 -16.24 14.86
C GLU A 318 -2.48 -15.20 14.90
N PRO A 319 -2.79 -13.93 14.58
CA PRO A 319 -1.80 -12.87 14.54
C PRO A 319 -1.20 -12.65 15.94
N GLU A 320 0.14 -12.64 16.00
CA GLU A 320 0.87 -12.41 17.24
C GLU A 320 1.78 -11.17 17.10
N VAL A 321 1.85 -10.39 18.19
CA VAL A 321 2.78 -9.26 18.29
C VAL A 321 4.11 -9.77 18.84
N HIS A 322 5.16 -9.66 18.03
CA HIS A 322 6.52 -10.10 18.35
C HIS A 322 7.38 -8.94 18.85
N SER A 323 8.07 -9.12 19.98
CA SER A 323 9.07 -8.16 20.44
C SER A 323 10.37 -8.38 19.67
N LEU A 324 10.66 -7.55 18.65
CA LEU A 324 11.86 -7.68 17.82
C LEU A 324 13.14 -7.35 18.59
N ILE A 325 13.11 -6.32 19.45
CA ILE A 325 14.27 -5.91 20.25
C ILE A 325 13.81 -5.15 21.50
N LYS A 326 14.62 -5.20 22.56
CA LYS A 326 14.44 -4.44 23.81
C LYS A 326 15.65 -3.56 24.07
N PHE A 327 15.40 -2.41 24.67
CA PHE A 327 16.38 -1.36 24.89
C PHE A 327 16.50 -1.03 26.38
N ASN A 328 17.69 -0.59 26.78
CA ASN A 328 17.87 0.04 28.09
C ASN A 328 17.32 1.46 28.03
N VAL A 329 16.60 1.88 29.06
CA VAL A 329 16.06 3.23 29.19
C VAL A 329 16.75 3.93 30.34
N ARG A 330 17.37 5.07 30.05
CA ARG A 330 18.11 5.84 31.05
C ARG A 330 17.96 7.34 30.82
N ARG A 331 18.42 8.14 31.77
CA ARG A 331 18.54 9.60 31.62
C ARG A 331 19.91 9.93 31.04
N CYS A 332 19.94 10.89 30.12
CA CYS A 332 21.17 11.47 29.59
C CYS A 332 21.90 12.25 30.67
N ASP A 333 23.21 12.03 30.80
CA ASP A 333 24.04 12.66 31.84
C ASP A 333 24.13 14.20 31.67
N GLU A 334 23.95 14.73 30.45
CA GLU A 334 23.99 16.16 30.15
C GLU A 334 22.61 16.85 30.23
N CYS A 335 21.65 16.43 29.40
CA CYS A 335 20.36 17.11 29.30
C CYS A 335 19.24 16.50 30.16
N ASN A 336 19.51 15.40 30.88
CA ASN A 336 18.58 14.68 31.74
C ASN A 336 17.32 14.11 31.05
N ILE A 337 17.22 14.19 29.71
CA ILE A 337 16.14 13.58 28.92
C ILE A 337 16.27 12.05 28.95
N ILE A 338 15.13 11.37 29.02
CA ILE A 338 15.05 9.91 28.93
C ILE A 338 15.26 9.47 27.48
N PHE A 339 16.18 8.54 27.25
CA PHE A 339 16.44 7.96 25.95
C PHE A 339 16.67 6.45 26.04
N SER A 340 16.50 5.80 24.90
CA SER A 340 16.70 4.35 24.72
C SER A 340 18.07 4.10 24.10
N THR A 341 18.76 3.04 24.54
CA THR A 341 20.06 2.65 23.99
C THR A 341 20.26 1.14 24.06
N ASN A 342 21.04 0.63 23.10
CA ASN A 342 21.47 -0.78 23.03
C ASN A 342 22.86 -0.99 23.64
N SER A 343 23.50 0.10 24.05
CA SER A 343 24.85 0.12 24.57
C SER A 343 24.89 0.71 25.98
N ASN A 344 26.09 0.86 26.54
CA ASN A 344 26.30 1.54 27.80
C ASN A 344 26.44 3.07 27.65
N GLU A 345 26.04 3.62 26.49
CA GLU A 345 26.06 5.06 26.22
C GLU A 345 25.36 5.84 27.32
N ARG A 346 25.97 6.98 27.68
CA ARG A 346 25.50 7.87 28.74
C ARG A 346 24.85 9.15 28.20
N LEU A 347 25.13 9.47 26.94
CA LEU A 347 24.60 10.64 26.24
C LEU A 347 23.51 10.21 25.27
N CYS A 348 22.44 11.00 25.16
CA CYS A 348 21.45 10.79 24.11
C CYS A 348 22.01 11.27 22.76
N TYR A 349 21.44 10.79 21.65
CA TYR A 349 21.86 11.14 20.29
C TYR A 349 22.02 12.66 20.08
N ARG A 350 21.11 13.47 20.65
CA ARG A 350 21.17 14.93 20.52
C ARG A 350 22.41 15.53 21.19
N CYS A 351 22.69 15.14 22.44
CA CYS A 351 23.87 15.65 23.15
C CYS A 351 25.17 15.14 22.51
N LYS A 352 25.17 13.90 22.00
CA LYS A 352 26.30 13.33 21.27
C LYS A 352 26.57 14.10 19.98
N ALA A 353 25.54 14.36 19.17
CA ALA A 353 25.67 15.12 17.93
C ALA A 353 26.16 16.55 18.17
N GLU A 354 25.64 17.22 19.21
CA GLU A 354 26.09 18.56 19.60
C GLU A 354 27.57 18.58 20.02
N GLU A 355 28.03 17.57 20.75
CA GLU A 355 29.43 17.42 21.12
C GLU A 355 30.33 17.12 19.91
N GLU A 356 29.89 16.26 19.00
CA GLU A 356 30.59 15.94 17.75
C GLU A 356 30.73 17.18 16.86
N GLU A 357 29.66 17.96 16.67
CA GLU A 357 29.67 19.23 15.93
C GLU A 357 30.63 20.25 16.57
N ALA A 358 30.62 20.38 17.91
CA ALA A 358 31.53 21.27 18.62
C ALA A 358 33.00 20.88 18.44
N ARG A 359 33.30 19.57 18.51
CA ARG A 359 34.66 19.04 18.28
C ARG A 359 35.13 19.29 16.85
N GLU A 360 34.24 19.09 15.87
CA GLU A 360 34.54 19.37 14.46
C GLU A 360 34.86 20.85 14.25
N LEU A 361 34.07 21.76 14.83
CA LEU A 361 34.32 23.21 14.78
C LEU A 361 35.66 23.61 15.40
N TRP A 362 36.12 22.91 16.44
CA TRP A 362 37.42 23.14 17.07
C TRP A 362 38.58 22.38 16.41
N GLY A 363 38.31 21.60 15.35
CA GLY A 363 39.33 20.81 14.65
C GLY A 363 39.88 19.62 15.45
N ILE A 364 39.16 19.18 16.49
CA ILE A 364 39.55 18.03 17.31
C ILE A 364 39.13 16.75 16.57
N LYS A 365 40.11 15.97 16.09
CA LYS A 365 39.88 14.67 15.42
C LYS A 365 40.25 13.50 16.33
N GLY A 366 39.35 12.53 16.46
CA GLY A 366 39.57 11.27 17.21
C GLY A 366 39.23 11.37 18.70
N ASP A 367 38.96 10.24 19.34
CA ASP A 367 38.57 10.13 20.76
C ASP A 367 39.72 10.49 21.73
N ILE A 368 39.35 11.07 22.88
CA ILE A 368 40.27 11.40 23.99
C ILE A 368 40.59 10.13 24.79
#